data_AF-A0A847J890-F1
#
_entry.id   AF-A0A847J890-F1
#
_cell.length_a   1.000
_cell.length_b   1.000
_cell.length_c   1.000
_cell.angle_alpha   90.00
_cell.angle_beta   90.00
_cell.angle_gamma   90.00
#
_symmetry.space_group_name_H-M   'P 1'
#
loop_
_entity.id
_entity.type
_entity.pdbx_description
1 polymer ?
#
loop_
_entity_poly.entity_id
_entity_poly.type
_entity_poly.pdbx_seq_one_letter_code
_entity_poly.pdbx_strand_id
1 'polypeptide(L)'
;MLTSARTTMPRRDGGGQIEIWSAGRSSRGVTLNMKYASWAPLLECQAVVTTVAADKTRVEPDCSGAAASNSAIGNTQAQLRVPMFAEHIEATLAKRPFDREKVDRAESAVVMQNLTGMQREGLQRSVEDQKARAKSN
;
A
#
# COMPACT_ATOMS: atom_id res chain seq x y z
N MET A 1 2.70 16.69 13.96
CA MET A 1 1.74 16.88 12.85
C MET A 1 1.35 15.53 12.25
N LEU A 2 2.30 14.74 11.70
CA LEU A 2 2.04 13.36 11.29
C LEU A 2 1.58 12.44 12.44
N THR A 3 2.12 12.63 13.65
CA THR A 3 1.82 11.82 14.85
C THR A 3 0.36 11.84 15.33
N SER A 4 -0.47 12.74 14.79
CA SER A 4 -1.89 12.87 15.13
C SER A 4 -2.77 12.91 13.87
N ALA A 5 -2.20 12.58 12.71
CA ALA A 5 -2.90 12.65 11.44
C ALA A 5 -3.88 11.49 11.30
N ARG A 6 -5.05 11.78 10.73
CA ARG A 6 -6.06 10.80 10.35
C ARG A 6 -6.71 11.23 9.05
N THR A 7 -6.89 10.28 8.16
CA THR A 7 -7.64 10.43 6.92
C THR A 7 -8.70 9.36 6.85
N THR A 8 -9.92 9.78 6.53
CA THR A 8 -11.04 8.89 6.31
C THR A 8 -11.65 9.22 4.95
N MET A 9 -11.91 8.21 4.14
CA MET A 9 -12.46 8.39 2.79
C MET A 9 -13.45 7.27 2.45
N PRO A 10 -14.45 7.52 1.60
CA PRO A 10 -15.37 6.48 1.15
C PRO A 10 -14.63 5.43 0.32
N ARG A 11 -15.08 4.17 0.42
CA ARG A 11 -14.61 3.10 -0.46
C ARG A 11 -15.20 3.23 -1.86
N ARG A 12 -14.45 2.76 -2.87
CA ARG A 12 -14.87 2.73 -4.28
C ARG A 12 -15.89 1.64 -4.59
N ASP A 13 -15.77 0.49 -3.94
CA ASP A 13 -16.63 -0.68 -4.14
C ASP A 13 -17.98 -0.58 -3.39
N GLY A 14 -18.30 0.59 -2.85
CA GLY A 14 -19.47 0.83 -2.01
C GLY A 14 -19.28 0.28 -0.58
N GLY A 15 -20.14 0.74 0.33
CA GLY A 15 -20.22 0.24 1.71
C GLY A 15 -18.94 0.44 2.56
N GLY A 16 -18.91 1.52 3.33
CA GLY A 16 -17.89 1.76 4.37
C GLY A 16 -16.84 2.80 4.01
N GLN A 17 -15.80 2.88 4.84
CA GLN A 17 -14.75 3.89 4.75
C GLN A 17 -13.37 3.23 4.88
N ILE A 18 -12.41 3.79 4.15
CA ILE A 18 -10.99 3.54 4.33
C ILE A 18 -10.49 4.53 5.37
N GLU A 19 -9.75 4.03 6.35
CA GLU A 19 -9.13 4.85 7.39
C GLU A 19 -7.62 4.70 7.33
N ILE A 20 -6.90 5.82 7.37
CA ILE A 20 -5.45 5.90 7.53
C ILE A 20 -5.18 6.77 8.75
N TRP A 21 -4.34 6.33 9.68
CA TRP A 21 -4.04 7.10 10.89
C TRP A 21 -2.63 6.84 11.41
N SER A 22 -2.11 7.78 12.18
CA SER A 22 -0.87 7.57 12.92
C SER A 22 -1.08 6.72 14.17
N ALA A 23 -0.22 5.72 14.35
CA ALA A 23 -0.15 4.88 15.54
C ALA A 23 0.96 5.31 16.52
N GLY A 24 1.53 6.49 16.33
CA GLY A 24 2.57 7.05 17.20
C GLY A 24 3.96 7.12 16.56
N ARG A 25 4.95 7.51 17.36
CA ARG A 25 6.34 7.66 16.92
C ARG A 25 7.03 6.30 16.84
N SER A 26 7.92 6.14 15.86
CA SER A 26 8.86 5.02 15.78
C SER A 26 10.30 5.53 15.85
N SER A 27 11.27 4.62 15.98
CA SER A 27 12.69 4.97 15.93
C SER A 27 13.13 5.56 14.58
N ARG A 28 12.35 5.35 13.51
CA ARG A 28 12.65 5.81 12.15
C ARG A 28 11.75 6.97 11.70
N GLY A 29 10.75 7.34 12.48
CA GLY A 29 9.80 8.41 12.17
C GLY A 29 8.44 8.21 12.84
N VAL A 30 7.42 7.85 12.06
CA VAL A 30 6.04 7.70 12.54
C VAL A 30 5.43 6.40 12.03
N THR A 31 4.83 5.61 12.90
CA THR A 31 4.05 4.43 12.51
C THR A 31 2.69 4.88 11.97
N LEU A 32 2.31 4.33 10.82
CA LEU A 32 1.06 4.58 10.13
C LEU A 32 0.29 3.28 9.95
N ASN A 33 -1.00 3.36 10.20
CA ASN A 33 -1.93 2.26 10.07
C ASN A 33 -2.98 2.59 9.01
N MET A 34 -3.48 1.56 8.33
CA MET A 34 -4.58 1.67 7.41
C MET A 34 -5.52 0.48 7.54
N LYS A 35 -6.83 0.75 7.51
CA LYS A 35 -7.88 -0.25 7.33
C LYS A 35 -8.70 0.10 6.11
N TYR A 36 -8.81 -0.85 5.18
CA TYR A 36 -9.68 -0.70 4.01
C TYR A 36 -11.16 -0.83 4.38
N ALA A 37 -11.48 -1.71 5.33
CA ALA A 37 -12.81 -1.95 5.86
C ALA A 37 -12.71 -2.45 7.31
N SER A 38 -13.82 -2.46 8.04
CA SER A 38 -13.85 -2.95 9.44
C SER A 38 -13.39 -4.41 9.58
N TRP A 39 -13.71 -5.25 8.59
CA TRP A 39 -13.33 -6.67 8.51
C TRP A 39 -11.96 -6.91 7.86
N ALA A 40 -11.37 -5.90 7.21
CA ALA A 40 -10.12 -6.04 6.50
C ALA A 40 -8.92 -6.12 7.47
N PRO A 41 -7.84 -6.82 7.08
CA PRO A 41 -6.61 -6.83 7.87
C PRO A 41 -6.06 -5.41 8.02
N LEU A 42 -5.44 -5.16 9.18
CA LEU A 42 -4.70 -3.92 9.43
C LEU A 42 -3.44 -3.92 8.56
N LEU A 43 -3.23 -2.83 7.84
CA LEU A 43 -2.01 -2.60 7.08
C LEU A 43 -1.15 -1.58 7.82
N GLU A 44 0.12 -1.90 7.99
CA GLU A 44 1.08 -1.08 8.74
C GLU A 44 2.24 -0.66 7.85
N CYS A 45 2.64 0.61 7.95
CA CYS A 45 3.84 1.16 7.33
C CYS A 45 4.49 2.19 8.27
N GLN A 46 5.71 2.60 7.96
CA GLN A 46 6.38 3.68 8.68
C GLN A 46 6.63 4.87 7.75
N ALA A 47 6.26 6.07 8.16
CA ALA A 47 6.75 7.30 7.53
C ALA A 47 8.18 7.54 8.01
N VAL A 48 9.16 7.15 7.19
CA VAL A 48 10.58 7.28 7.50
C VAL A 48 11.05 8.67 7.14
N VAL A 49 11.71 9.34 8.09
CA VAL A 49 12.30 10.66 7.87
C VAL A 49 13.78 10.49 7.57
N THR A 50 14.20 10.92 6.38
CA THR A 50 15.60 10.88 5.95
C THR A 50 16.11 12.30 5.69
N THR A 51 17.32 12.59 6.14
CA THR A 51 18.00 13.84 5.85
C THR A 51 18.65 13.75 4.48
N VAL A 52 18.25 14.63 3.55
CA VAL A 52 18.78 14.68 2.18
C VAL A 52 19.85 15.76 2.04
N ALA A 53 19.69 16.87 2.77
CA ALA A 53 20.68 17.94 2.91
C ALA A 53 20.54 18.58 4.30
N ALA A 54 21.44 19.49 4.67
CA ALA A 54 21.45 20.14 5.99
C ALA A 54 20.11 20.81 6.36
N ASP A 55 19.35 21.27 5.36
CA ASP A 55 18.07 21.96 5.49
C ASP A 55 16.90 21.19 4.83
N LYS A 56 17.14 19.98 4.30
CA LYS A 56 16.14 19.22 3.55
C LYS A 56 15.94 17.83 4.12
N THR A 57 14.70 17.54 4.50
CA THR A 57 14.26 16.21 4.89
C THR A 57 13.27 15.67 3.88
N ARG A 58 13.34 14.36 3.67
CA ARG A 58 12.42 13.60 2.85
C ARG A 58 11.66 12.64 3.76
N VAL A 59 10.35 12.60 3.61
CA VAL A 59 9.47 11.71 4.36
C VAL A 59 8.80 10.77 3.37
N GLU A 60 9.11 9.48 3.47
CA GLU A 60 8.59 8.47 2.55
C GLU A 60 8.01 7.29 3.34
N PRO A 61 6.94 6.65 2.83
CA PRO A 61 6.40 5.44 3.44
C PRO A 61 7.31 4.23 3.18
N ASP A 62 7.72 3.56 4.24
CA ASP A 62 8.38 2.27 4.22
C ASP A 62 7.38 1.20 4.70
N CYS A 63 6.94 0.38 3.75
CA CYS A 63 5.97 -0.70 3.95
C CYS A 63 6.62 -2.10 3.93
N SER A 64 7.95 -2.17 4.01
CA SER A 64 8.73 -3.42 3.90
C SER A 64 8.51 -4.43 5.03
N GLY A 65 7.81 -4.06 6.10
CA GLY A 65 7.42 -4.97 7.18
C GLY A 65 6.38 -6.03 6.78
N ALA A 66 5.74 -5.87 5.62
CA ALA A 66 4.84 -6.89 5.09
C ALA A 66 5.63 -8.01 4.41
N ALA A 67 5.30 -9.27 4.72
CA ALA A 67 5.97 -10.44 4.16
C ALA A 67 6.18 -10.31 2.65
N ALA A 68 7.44 -10.32 2.21
CA ALA A 68 7.80 -10.33 0.80
C ALA A 68 7.18 -11.58 0.16
N SER A 69 6.39 -11.39 -0.90
CA SER A 69 5.86 -12.51 -1.66
C SER A 69 6.81 -12.80 -2.81
N ASN A 70 7.15 -14.07 -3.02
CA ASN A 70 7.90 -14.47 -4.22
C ASN A 70 7.03 -14.44 -5.50
N SER A 71 5.75 -14.06 -5.39
CA SER A 71 4.80 -13.93 -6.49
C SER A 71 4.70 -12.51 -7.02
N ALA A 72 4.50 -12.35 -8.33
CA ALA A 72 4.22 -11.05 -8.94
C ALA A 72 2.89 -10.48 -8.43
N ILE A 73 1.90 -11.35 -8.18
CA ILE A 73 0.61 -10.96 -7.62
C ILE A 73 0.77 -10.42 -6.18
N GLY A 74 1.50 -11.13 -5.32
CA GLY A 74 1.72 -10.69 -3.94
C GLY A 74 2.57 -9.43 -3.84
N ASN A 75 3.56 -9.27 -4.73
CA ASN A 75 4.34 -8.04 -4.83
C ASN A 75 3.49 -6.85 -5.28
N THR A 76 2.59 -7.06 -6.25
CA THR A 76 1.64 -6.03 -6.69
C THR A 76 0.74 -5.60 -5.53
N GLN A 77 0.16 -6.55 -4.81
CA GLN A 77 -0.66 -6.25 -3.62
C GLN A 77 0.13 -5.48 -2.56
N ALA A 78 1.41 -5.83 -2.36
CA ALA A 78 2.25 -5.11 -1.43
C ALA A 78 2.55 -3.68 -1.88
N GLN A 79 2.79 -3.46 -3.16
CA GLN A 79 3.07 -2.14 -3.72
C GLN A 79 1.84 -1.24 -3.75
N LEU A 80 0.63 -1.79 -3.95
CA LEU A 80 -0.62 -1.03 -3.98
C LEU A 80 -0.93 -0.30 -2.67
N ARG A 81 -0.37 -0.74 -1.54
CA ARG A 81 -0.56 -0.04 -0.25
C ARG A 81 0.27 1.24 -0.14
N VAL A 82 1.38 1.34 -0.87
CA VAL A 82 2.36 2.44 -0.75
C VAL A 82 1.77 3.80 -1.18
N PRO A 83 1.08 3.92 -2.34
CA PRO A 83 0.49 5.19 -2.77
C PRO A 83 -0.45 5.83 -1.74
N MET A 84 -1.26 5.02 -1.05
CA MET A 84 -2.19 5.50 -0.03
C MET A 84 -1.48 6.16 1.16
N PHE A 85 -0.44 5.51 1.68
CA PHE A 85 0.36 6.08 2.76
C PHE A 85 1.19 7.28 2.28
N ALA A 86 1.74 7.24 1.07
CA ALA A 86 2.51 8.34 0.49
C ALA A 86 1.65 9.62 0.40
N GLU A 87 0.44 9.48 -0.14
CA GLU A 87 -0.48 10.60 -0.26
C GLU A 87 -0.96 11.10 1.10
N HIS A 88 -1.22 10.21 2.07
CA HIS A 88 -1.55 10.62 3.43
C HIS A 88 -0.44 11.47 4.07
N ILE A 89 0.82 11.04 3.91
CA ILE A 89 2.00 11.77 4.41
C ILE A 89 2.07 13.15 3.74
N GLU A 90 2.02 13.18 2.41
CA GLU A 90 2.19 14.40 1.64
C GLU A 90 1.06 15.40 1.91
N ALA A 91 -0.20 14.94 1.89
CA ALA A 91 -1.36 15.76 2.18
C ALA A 91 -1.29 16.35 3.60
N THR A 92 -0.86 15.53 4.58
CA THR A 92 -0.65 15.98 5.95
C THR A 92 0.45 17.04 6.01
N LEU A 93 1.63 16.80 5.43
CA LEU A 93 2.75 17.74 5.49
C LEU A 93 2.44 19.06 4.77
N ALA A 94 1.71 18.99 3.65
CA ALA A 94 1.31 20.15 2.87
C ALA A 94 0.03 20.85 3.38
N LYS A 95 -0.59 20.38 4.48
CA LYS A 95 -1.86 20.91 5.01
C LYS A 95 -2.99 20.97 3.98
N ARG A 96 -3.03 19.99 3.07
CA ARG A 96 -4.04 19.91 2.01
C ARG A 96 -4.94 18.70 2.22
N PRO A 97 -6.13 18.68 1.60
CA PRO A 97 -6.95 17.48 1.55
C PRO A 97 -6.22 16.33 0.84
N PHE A 98 -6.62 15.11 1.20
CA PHE A 98 -6.15 13.89 0.54
C PHE A 98 -6.64 13.86 -0.91
N ASP A 99 -5.73 13.61 -1.85
CA ASP A 99 -6.03 13.51 -3.29
C ASP A 99 -6.16 12.04 -3.70
N ARG A 100 -7.40 11.56 -3.78
CA ARG A 100 -7.68 10.17 -4.18
C ARG A 100 -7.37 9.93 -5.65
N GLU A 101 -7.58 10.89 -6.54
CA GLU A 101 -7.30 10.73 -7.98
C GLU A 101 -5.81 10.54 -8.24
N LYS A 102 -4.96 11.24 -7.50
CA LYS A 102 -3.51 11.03 -7.54
C LYS A 102 -3.12 9.62 -7.11
N VAL A 103 -3.74 9.10 -6.05
CA VAL A 103 -3.53 7.72 -5.62
C VAL A 103 -3.99 6.73 -6.68
N ASP A 104 -5.16 6.93 -7.28
CA ASP A 104 -5.71 6.05 -8.29
C ASP A 104 -4.79 5.94 -9.53
N ARG A 105 -4.19 7.06 -9.94
CA ARG A 105 -3.19 7.09 -11.01
C ARG A 105 -1.94 6.29 -10.63
N ALA A 106 -1.46 6.43 -9.40
CA ALA A 106 -0.30 5.69 -8.90
C ALA A 106 -0.59 4.19 -8.76
N GLU A 107 -1.75 3.80 -8.23
CA GLU A 107 -2.20 2.41 -8.15
C GLU A 107 -2.30 1.78 -9.55
N SER A 108 -2.84 2.51 -10.53
CA SER A 108 -2.92 2.04 -11.92
C SER A 108 -1.53 1.81 -12.53
N ALA A 109 -0.57 2.70 -12.25
CA ALA A 109 0.80 2.53 -12.70
C ALA A 109 1.46 1.27 -12.10
N VAL A 110 1.24 1.00 -10.81
CA VAL A 110 1.71 -0.22 -10.14
C VAL A 110 1.13 -1.47 -10.80
N VAL A 111 -0.17 -1.49 -11.08
CA VAL A 111 -0.80 -2.64 -11.76
C VAL A 111 -0.19 -2.84 -13.14
N MET A 112 -0.06 -1.78 -13.94
CA MET A 112 0.50 -1.85 -15.29
C MET A 112 1.95 -2.33 -15.29
N GLN A 113 2.77 -1.88 -14.34
CA GLN A 113 4.16 -2.29 -14.19
C GLN A 113 4.30 -3.79 -13.90
N ASN A 114 3.36 -4.37 -13.15
CA ASN A 114 3.42 -5.77 -12.75
C ASN A 114 2.53 -6.70 -13.61
N LEU A 115 1.73 -6.16 -14.53
CA LEU A 115 0.71 -6.89 -15.29
C LEU A 115 1.26 -8.11 -16.01
N THR A 116 2.38 -7.97 -16.72
CA THR A 116 3.01 -9.07 -17.45
C THR A 116 3.48 -10.19 -16.51
N GLY A 117 4.01 -9.84 -15.34
CA GLY A 117 4.42 -10.82 -14.34
C GLY A 117 3.23 -11.59 -13.79
N MET A 118 2.14 -10.90 -13.46
CA MET A 118 0.90 -11.51 -13.00
C MET A 118 0.25 -12.42 -14.07
N GLN A 119 0.29 -12.03 -15.35
CA GLN A 119 -0.22 -12.86 -16.45
C GLN A 119 0.56 -14.17 -16.57
N ARG A 120 1.89 -14.11 -16.51
CA ARG A 120 2.74 -15.31 -16.54
C ARG A 120 2.47 -16.22 -15.35
N GLU A 121 2.37 -15.65 -14.17
CA GLU A 121 2.07 -16.40 -12.95
C GLU A 121 0.68 -17.05 -13.00
N GLY A 122 -0.34 -16.31 -13.48
CA GLY A 122 -1.69 -16.84 -13.65
C GLY A 122 -1.74 -18.03 -14.62
N LEU A 123 -1.00 -17.95 -15.73
CA LEU A 123 -0.87 -19.07 -16.67
C LEU A 123 -0.17 -20.28 -16.03
N GLN A 124 0.92 -20.05 -15.29
CA GLN A 124 1.64 -21.12 -14.60
C GLN A 124 0.75 -21.84 -13.58
N ARG A 125 0.04 -21.09 -12.73
CA ARG A 125 -0.92 -21.66 -11.77
C ARG A 125 -2.03 -22.45 -12.46
N SER A 126 -2.56 -21.94 -13.57
CA SER A 126 -3.58 -22.66 -14.35
C SER A 126 -3.09 -24.00 -14.88
N VAL A 127 -1.85 -24.07 -15.36
CA VAL A 127 -1.21 -25.31 -15.82
C VAL A 127 -0.96 -26.28 -14.65
N GLU A 128 -0.51 -25.77 -13.51
CA GLU A 128 -0.30 -26.57 -12.29
C GLU A 128 -1.60 -27.17 -11.76
N ASP A 129 -2.68 -26.39 -11.71
CA ASP A 129 -4.01 -26.84 -11.31
C ASP A 129 -4.56 -27.92 -12.24
N GLN A 130 -4.37 -27.78 -13.56
CA GLN A 130 -4.75 -28.81 -14.53
C GLN A 130 -3.97 -30.11 -14.30
N LYS A 131 -2.65 -30.03 -14.06
CA LYS A 131 -1.82 -31.20 -13.75
C LYS A 131 -2.20 -31.87 -12.43
N ALA A 132 -2.53 -31.09 -11.40
CA ALA A 132 -2.98 -31.61 -10.12
C ALA A 132 -4.32 -32.34 -10.24
N ARG A 133 -5.28 -31.77 -10.98
CA ARG A 133 -6.58 -32.41 -11.26
C ARG A 133 -6.44 -33.70 -12.07
N ALA A 134 -5.51 -33.74 -13.02
CA ALA A 134 -5.24 -34.93 -13.83
C ALA A 134 -4.56 -36.07 -13.04
N LYS A 135 -3.90 -35.78 -11.92
CA LYS A 135 -3.24 -36.78 -11.05
C LYS A 135 -4.14 -37.33 -9.93
N SER A 136 -5.29 -36.72 -9.71
CA SER A 136 -6.28 -37.14 -8.69
C SER A 136 -7.40 -38.03 -9.24
N ASN A 137 -7.33 -38.39 -10.53
CA ASN A 137 -8.14 -39.43 -11.18
C ASN A 137 -7.25 -40.63 -11.52
#